data_AF-A0A952KBR7-F1
#
_entry.id   AF-A0A952KBR7-F1
#
_cell.length_a   1.000
_cell.length_b   1.000
_cell.length_c   1.000
_cell.angle_alpha   90.00
_cell.angle_beta   90.00
_cell.angle_gamma   90.00
#
_symmetry.space_group_name_H-M   'P 1'
#
loop_
_entity.id
_entity.type
_entity.pdbx_description
1 polymer ?
#
loop_
_entity_poly.entity_id
_entity_poly.type
_entity_poly.pdbx_seq_one_letter_code
_entity_poly.pdbx_strand_id
1 'polypeptide(L)'
;MQITDLINSIADRGLELFAFGRGRPWPQDPLGLCRALLSERGEASGIALARELVALYRALDPAGREAFFTMLAREFGPDHAAIAAAAAAFVAKPRAAGALALAEAAEPPRRELLRRINMLPEGTEFVIGLRADALDLADGNPELRIVDADLKHVLTDWFSGGFLELRRITWETPAIILEKL
;
A
#
# COMPACT_ATOMS: atom_id res chain seq x y z
N MET A 1 -22.20 18.23 -1.12
CA MET A 1 -21.43 17.30 -0.27
C MET A 1 -20.19 16.95 -1.07
N GLN A 2 -19.01 17.36 -0.61
CA GLN A 2 -17.77 17.06 -1.33
C GLN A 2 -17.44 15.57 -1.16
N ILE A 3 -16.76 14.94 -2.13
CA ILE A 3 -16.38 13.52 -2.09
C ILE A 3 -15.59 13.19 -0.81
N THR A 4 -14.78 14.14 -0.33
CA THR A 4 -14.03 14.04 0.92
C THR A 4 -14.93 13.89 2.15
N ASP A 5 -16.05 14.62 2.22
CA ASP A 5 -16.99 14.56 3.35
C ASP A 5 -17.67 13.17 3.44
N LEU A 6 -17.97 12.58 2.29
CA LEU A 6 -18.57 11.25 2.19
C LEU A 6 -17.58 10.17 2.68
N ILE A 7 -16.32 10.25 2.25
CA ILE A 7 -15.28 9.27 2.63
C ILE A 7 -14.96 9.37 4.13
N ASN A 8 -14.95 10.58 4.70
CA ASN A 8 -14.79 10.75 6.14
C ASN A 8 -15.94 10.09 6.91
N SER A 9 -17.19 10.31 6.48
CA SER A 9 -18.36 9.66 7.10
C SER A 9 -18.32 8.13 6.97
N ILE A 10 -17.85 7.59 5.85
CA ILE A 10 -17.68 6.14 5.64
C ILE A 10 -16.62 5.58 6.58
N ALA A 11 -15.48 6.27 6.75
CA ALA A 11 -14.42 5.84 7.66
C ALA A 11 -14.90 5.82 9.12
N ASP A 12 -15.61 6.87 9.55
CA ASP A 12 -16.16 6.95 10.92
C ASP A 12 -17.16 5.81 11.18
N ARG A 13 -18.00 5.48 10.18
CA ARG A 13 -18.89 4.30 10.23
C ARG A 13 -18.12 2.98 10.23
N GLY A 14 -16.99 2.93 9.52
CA GLY A 14 -16.10 1.77 9.44
C GLY A 14 -15.46 1.41 10.78
N LEU A 15 -15.11 2.42 11.58
CA LEU A 15 -14.60 2.25 12.95
C LEU A 15 -15.64 1.57 13.85
N GLU A 16 -16.89 2.03 13.80
CA GLU A 16 -18.00 1.42 14.54
C GLU A 16 -18.18 -0.05 14.12
N LEU A 17 -18.28 -0.31 12.82
CA LEU A 17 -18.50 -1.67 12.29
C LEU A 17 -17.38 -2.66 12.65
N PHE A 18 -16.13 -2.22 12.62
CA PHE A 18 -14.98 -3.05 13.01
C PHE A 18 -15.05 -3.46 14.49
N ALA A 19 -15.38 -2.50 15.37
CA ALA A 19 -15.50 -2.73 16.81
C ALA A 19 -16.67 -3.67 17.16
N PHE A 20 -17.82 -3.50 16.51
CA PHE A 20 -19.02 -4.31 16.77
C PHE A 20 -18.94 -5.74 16.21
N GLY A 21 -18.26 -5.95 15.08
CA GLY A 21 -18.33 -7.20 14.33
C GLY A 21 -17.43 -8.35 14.82
N ARG A 22 -16.34 -8.08 15.54
CA ARG A 22 -15.34 -9.12 15.88
C ARG A 22 -14.89 -9.20 17.35
N GLY A 23 -15.30 -8.28 18.21
CA GLY A 23 -14.85 -8.24 19.62
C GLY A 23 -13.33 -8.15 19.79
N ARG A 24 -12.61 -7.70 18.75
CA ARG A 24 -11.15 -7.49 18.78
C ARG A 24 -10.85 -6.02 19.06
N PRO A 25 -9.83 -5.71 19.87
CA PRO A 25 -9.40 -4.34 20.07
C PRO A 25 -8.89 -3.73 18.76
N TRP A 26 -9.11 -2.42 18.60
CA TRP A 26 -8.56 -1.66 17.48
C TRP A 26 -7.02 -1.67 17.54
N PRO A 27 -6.32 -2.04 16.46
CA PRO A 27 -4.86 -2.06 16.46
C PRO A 27 -4.28 -0.66 16.67
N GLN A 28 -3.23 -0.54 17.49
CA GLN A 28 -2.61 0.75 17.83
C GLN A 28 -1.19 0.88 17.27
N ASP A 29 -0.68 -0.19 16.66
CA ASP A 29 0.66 -0.28 16.11
C ASP A 29 0.63 -0.55 14.59
N PRO A 30 1.69 -0.18 13.85
CA PRO A 30 1.73 -0.35 12.40
C PRO A 30 1.52 -1.78 11.93
N LEU A 31 2.10 -2.77 12.61
CA LEU A 31 2.01 -4.18 12.22
C LEU A 31 0.58 -4.69 12.37
N GLY A 32 -0.07 -4.37 13.50
CA GLY A 32 -1.46 -4.68 13.76
C GLY A 32 -2.40 -4.05 12.73
N LEU A 33 -2.19 -2.78 12.38
CA LEU A 33 -2.98 -2.07 11.36
C LEU A 33 -2.81 -2.69 9.97
N CYS A 34 -1.59 -2.99 9.55
CA CYS A 34 -1.33 -3.65 8.26
C CYS A 34 -1.99 -5.04 8.18
N ARG A 35 -1.88 -5.85 9.24
CA ARG A 35 -2.52 -7.19 9.31
C ARG A 35 -4.04 -7.08 9.28
N ALA A 36 -4.61 -6.14 10.02
CA ALA A 36 -6.03 -5.88 10.01
C ALA A 36 -6.48 -5.46 8.61
N LEU A 37 -5.79 -4.49 8.00
CA LEU A 37 -6.11 -3.95 6.68
C LEU A 37 -6.12 -5.04 5.61
N LEU A 38 -5.19 -6.00 5.62
CA LEU A 38 -5.17 -7.12 4.68
C LEU A 38 -6.25 -8.19 4.95
N SER A 39 -6.66 -8.34 6.21
CA SER A 39 -7.68 -9.32 6.62
C SER A 39 -9.13 -8.83 6.48
N GLU A 40 -9.30 -7.51 6.31
CA GLU A 40 -10.62 -6.89 6.18
C GLU A 40 -11.26 -7.18 4.83
N ARG A 41 -12.57 -7.39 4.86
CA ARG A 41 -13.41 -7.62 3.68
C ARG A 41 -14.43 -6.49 3.45
N GLY A 42 -14.62 -5.61 4.42
CA GLY A 42 -15.51 -4.45 4.32
C GLY A 42 -14.77 -3.22 3.80
N GLU A 43 -15.36 -2.53 2.82
CA GLU A 43 -14.77 -1.32 2.24
C GLU A 43 -14.67 -0.18 3.27
N ALA A 44 -15.69 0.00 4.11
CA ALA A 44 -15.71 1.05 5.13
C ALA A 44 -14.66 0.85 6.23
N SER A 45 -14.52 -0.38 6.77
CA SER A 45 -13.50 -0.70 7.77
C SER A 45 -12.09 -0.65 7.17
N GLY A 46 -11.92 -1.04 5.90
CA GLY A 46 -10.65 -0.91 5.18
C GLY A 46 -10.18 0.54 5.05
N ILE A 47 -11.07 1.47 4.68
CA ILE A 47 -10.75 2.90 4.60
C ILE A 47 -10.33 3.46 5.97
N ALA A 48 -11.04 3.10 7.04
CA ALA A 48 -10.71 3.55 8.40
C ALA A 48 -9.32 3.07 8.85
N LEU A 49 -9.00 1.79 8.64
CA LEU A 49 -7.69 1.22 8.97
C LEU A 49 -6.56 1.85 8.15
N ALA A 50 -6.79 2.09 6.85
CA ALA A 50 -5.81 2.74 5.99
C ALA A 50 -5.54 4.19 6.44
N ARG A 51 -6.58 4.95 6.79
CA ARG A 51 -6.43 6.32 7.33
C ARG A 51 -5.59 6.33 8.59
N GLU A 52 -5.88 5.42 9.53
CA GLU A 52 -5.14 5.32 10.78
C GLU A 52 -3.67 4.94 10.53
N LEU A 53 -3.41 3.98 9.65
CA LEU A 53 -2.04 3.59 9.27
C LEU A 53 -1.26 4.76 8.67
N VAL A 54 -1.88 5.54 7.77
CA VAL A 54 -1.27 6.72 7.15
C VAL A 54 -0.98 7.79 8.20
N ALA A 55 -1.92 8.06 9.11
CA ALA A 55 -1.74 9.03 10.19
C ALA A 55 -0.60 8.62 11.13
N LEU A 56 -0.56 7.36 11.54
CA LEU A 56 0.49 6.81 12.39
C LEU A 56 1.86 6.92 11.69
N TYR A 57 1.96 6.49 10.42
CA TYR A 57 3.22 6.57 9.68
C TYR A 57 3.75 8.02 9.58
N ARG A 58 2.87 8.98 9.29
CA ARG A 58 3.24 10.41 9.19
C ARG A 58 3.77 10.98 10.51
N ALA A 59 3.37 10.41 11.65
CA ALA A 59 3.84 10.80 12.97
C ALA A 59 5.16 10.15 13.39
N LEU A 60 5.69 9.19 12.61
CA LEU A 60 6.96 8.52 12.92
C LEU A 60 8.16 9.45 12.68
N ASP A 61 9.14 9.34 13.57
CA ASP A 61 10.48 9.89 13.41
C ASP A 61 11.29 9.04 12.41
N PRO A 62 12.51 9.46 12.01
CA PRO A 62 13.31 8.72 11.04
C PRO A 62 13.57 7.25 11.43
N ALA A 63 13.85 6.99 12.71
CA ALA A 63 14.06 5.62 13.21
C ALA A 63 12.78 4.78 13.13
N GLY A 64 11.63 5.37 13.45
CA GLY A 64 10.32 4.74 13.31
C GLY A 64 9.99 4.40 11.85
N ARG A 65 10.33 5.27 10.90
CA ARG A 65 10.15 4.99 9.46
C ARG A 65 11.03 3.82 9.01
N GLU A 66 12.30 3.79 9.40
CA GLU A 66 13.18 2.65 9.10
C GLU A 66 12.64 1.35 9.68
N ALA A 67 12.15 1.38 10.93
CA ALA A 67 11.50 0.24 11.56
C ALA A 67 10.23 -0.20 10.81
N PHE A 68 9.44 0.75 10.30
CA PHE A 68 8.27 0.48 9.48
C PHE A 68 8.64 -0.26 8.18
N PHE A 69 9.65 0.22 7.44
CA PHE A 69 10.10 -0.45 6.21
C PHE A 69 10.71 -1.81 6.48
N THR A 70 11.48 -1.95 7.56
CA THR A 70 12.03 -3.25 7.99
C THR A 70 10.91 -4.23 8.31
N MET A 71 9.85 -3.76 8.98
CA MET A 71 8.66 -4.55 9.27
C MET A 71 7.94 -4.96 7.96
N LEU A 72 7.76 -4.05 7.00
CA LEU A 72 7.18 -4.39 5.69
C LEU A 72 8.00 -5.45 4.94
N ALA A 73 9.32 -5.36 4.96
CA ALA A 73 10.22 -6.30 4.31
C ALA A 73 10.10 -7.71 4.91
N ARG A 74 10.00 -7.81 6.24
CA ARG A 74 10.04 -9.08 6.97
C ARG A 74 8.67 -9.74 7.14
N GLU A 75 7.66 -8.97 7.52
CA GLU A 75 6.34 -9.49 7.89
C GLU A 75 5.38 -9.59 6.70
N PHE A 76 5.63 -8.83 5.63
CA PHE A 76 4.77 -8.77 4.45
C PHE A 76 5.51 -9.22 3.18
N GLY A 77 6.37 -10.23 3.36
CA GLY A 77 7.01 -11.07 2.35
C GLY A 77 6.06 -12.08 1.70
N PRO A 78 6.39 -12.63 0.52
CA PRO A 78 5.61 -13.72 -0.04
C PRO A 78 5.75 -14.99 0.83
N ASP A 79 4.71 -15.83 0.86
CA ASP A 79 4.75 -17.09 1.60
C ASP A 79 5.63 -18.10 0.86
N HIS A 80 6.84 -18.31 1.36
CA HIS A 80 7.81 -19.24 0.78
C HIS A 80 7.28 -20.68 0.66
N ALA A 81 6.44 -21.14 1.60
CA ALA A 81 5.85 -22.47 1.54
C ALA A 81 4.79 -22.54 0.44
N ALA A 82 3.96 -21.50 0.30
CA ALA A 82 2.99 -21.40 -0.79
C ALA A 82 3.68 -21.33 -2.17
N ILE A 83 4.76 -20.55 -2.30
CA ILE A 83 5.58 -20.50 -3.52
C ILE A 83 6.13 -21.88 -3.86
N ALA A 84 6.75 -22.57 -2.90
CA ALA A 84 7.35 -23.88 -3.12
C ALA A 84 6.31 -24.91 -3.57
N ALA A 85 5.13 -24.92 -2.94
CA ALA A 85 4.03 -25.79 -3.32
C ALA A 85 3.51 -25.49 -4.73
N ALA A 86 3.29 -24.21 -5.07
CA ALA A 86 2.84 -23.79 -6.38
C ALA A 86 3.87 -24.10 -7.48
N ALA A 87 5.16 -23.90 -7.18
CA ALA A 87 6.26 -24.22 -8.09
C ALA A 87 6.35 -25.72 -8.36
N ALA A 88 6.27 -26.56 -7.33
CA ALA A 88 6.26 -28.01 -7.47
C ALA A 88 5.07 -28.49 -8.32
N ALA A 89 3.87 -27.94 -8.08
CA ALA A 89 2.68 -28.25 -8.86
C ALA A 89 2.82 -27.83 -10.34
N PHE A 90 3.44 -26.67 -10.61
CA PHE A 90 3.69 -26.19 -11.97
C PHE A 90 4.71 -27.06 -12.70
N VAL A 91 5.82 -27.43 -12.06
CA VAL A 91 6.84 -28.32 -12.64
C VAL A 91 6.25 -29.70 -12.95
N ALA A 92 5.44 -30.25 -12.05
CA ALA A 92 4.78 -31.55 -12.25
C ALA A 92 3.78 -31.53 -13.42
N LYS A 93 3.07 -30.42 -13.63
CA LYS A 93 2.12 -30.26 -14.74
C LYS A 93 2.16 -28.83 -15.30
N PRO A 94 3.05 -28.55 -16.25
CA PRO A 94 3.20 -27.21 -16.83
C PRO A 94 1.96 -26.82 -17.63
N ARG A 95 1.13 -25.96 -17.05
CA ARG A 95 -0.09 -25.42 -17.66
C ARG A 95 -0.25 -23.95 -17.28
N ALA A 96 -0.95 -23.19 -18.11
CA ALA A 96 -1.20 -21.76 -17.87
C ALA A 96 -1.77 -21.49 -16.46
N ALA A 97 -2.76 -22.29 -16.03
CA ALA A 97 -3.34 -22.16 -14.69
C ALA A 97 -2.37 -22.50 -13.54
N GLY A 98 -1.31 -23.29 -13.78
CA GLY A 98 -0.26 -23.53 -12.79
C GLY A 98 0.74 -22.37 -12.73
N ALA A 99 1.06 -21.77 -13.89
CA ALA A 99 1.88 -20.56 -13.96
C ALA A 99 1.19 -19.38 -13.27
N LEU A 100 -0.13 -19.23 -13.45
CA LEU A 100 -0.94 -18.21 -12.74
C LEU A 100 -0.88 -18.40 -11.23
N ALA A 101 -1.13 -19.61 -10.73
CA ALA A 101 -1.07 -19.90 -9.30
C ALA A 101 0.32 -19.64 -8.69
N LEU A 102 1.39 -19.93 -9.45
CA LEU A 102 2.76 -19.60 -9.04
C LEU A 102 2.99 -18.09 -8.98
N ALA A 103 2.50 -17.34 -9.98
CA ALA A 103 2.59 -15.87 -9.99
C ALA A 103 1.83 -15.24 -8.80
N GLU A 104 0.61 -15.71 -8.53
CA GLU A 104 -0.21 -15.27 -7.39
C GLU A 104 0.47 -15.58 -6.04
N ALA A 105 1.04 -16.78 -5.88
CA ALA A 105 1.76 -17.16 -4.66
C ALA A 105 3.05 -16.36 -4.45
N ALA A 106 3.69 -15.92 -5.54
CA ALA A 106 4.90 -15.10 -5.49
C ALA A 106 4.63 -13.62 -5.22
N GLU A 107 3.37 -13.16 -5.31
CA GLU A 107 3.02 -11.78 -5.03
C GLU A 107 3.10 -11.51 -3.52
N PRO A 108 3.90 -10.54 -3.06
CA PRO A 108 4.01 -10.26 -1.65
C PRO A 108 2.77 -9.50 -1.14
N PRO A 109 2.25 -9.80 0.08
CA PRO A 109 1.07 -9.14 0.66
C PRO A 109 1.18 -7.62 0.72
N ARG A 110 2.39 -7.06 0.79
CA ARG A 110 2.61 -5.61 0.77
C ARG A 110 2.09 -4.93 -0.50
N ARG A 111 2.01 -5.59 -1.67
CA ARG A 111 1.41 -4.96 -2.87
C ARG A 111 -0.08 -4.72 -2.68
N GLU A 112 -0.78 -5.68 -2.09
CA GLU A 112 -2.19 -5.53 -1.75
C GLU A 112 -2.41 -4.46 -0.68
N LEU A 113 -1.51 -4.39 0.31
CA LEU A 113 -1.53 -3.33 1.31
C LEU A 113 -1.47 -1.93 0.66
N LEU A 114 -0.54 -1.73 -0.28
CA LEU A 114 -0.38 -0.47 -1.02
C LEU A 114 -1.61 -0.14 -1.87
N ARG A 115 -2.22 -1.13 -2.52
CA ARG A 115 -3.49 -0.95 -3.27
C ARG A 115 -4.63 -0.51 -2.36
N ARG A 116 -4.75 -1.07 -1.16
CA ARG A 116 -5.78 -0.67 -0.18
C ARG A 116 -5.56 0.74 0.34
N ILE A 117 -4.31 1.12 0.60
CA ILE A 117 -3.97 2.51 0.98
C ILE A 117 -4.33 3.49 -0.15
N ASN A 118 -4.15 3.09 -1.41
CA ASN A 118 -4.52 3.91 -2.57
C ASN A 118 -6.03 4.14 -2.75
N MET A 119 -6.89 3.48 -1.96
CA MET A 119 -8.33 3.78 -1.93
C MET A 119 -8.65 5.07 -1.16
N LEU A 120 -7.68 5.61 -0.41
CA LEU A 120 -7.81 6.92 0.24
C LEU A 120 -7.70 8.05 -0.79
N PRO A 121 -8.39 9.19 -0.59
CA PRO A 121 -8.24 10.39 -1.43
C PRO A 121 -6.79 10.84 -1.59
N GLU A 122 -6.01 10.80 -0.52
CA GLU A 122 -4.59 11.12 -0.45
C GLU A 122 -3.66 9.90 -0.63
N GLY A 123 -4.23 8.74 -0.94
CA GLY A 123 -3.52 7.45 -0.95
C GLY A 123 -2.38 7.41 -1.96
N THR A 124 -2.61 7.93 -3.17
CA THR A 124 -1.58 7.97 -4.21
C THR A 124 -0.39 8.85 -3.80
N GLU A 125 -0.67 10.05 -3.27
CA GLU A 125 0.36 10.97 -2.76
C GLU A 125 1.15 10.30 -1.63
N PHE A 126 0.46 9.64 -0.71
CA PHE A 126 1.09 8.92 0.38
C PHE A 126 2.04 7.82 -0.13
N VAL A 127 1.63 7.01 -1.11
CA VAL A 127 2.47 5.92 -1.65
C VAL A 127 3.68 6.47 -2.41
N ILE A 128 3.54 7.60 -3.10
CA ILE A 128 4.68 8.31 -3.71
C ILE A 128 5.66 8.77 -2.62
N GLY A 129 5.17 9.39 -1.55
CA GLY A 129 5.99 9.81 -0.42
C GLY A 129 6.68 8.64 0.27
N LEU A 130 5.96 7.53 0.46
CA LEU A 130 6.52 6.28 1.01
C LEU A 130 7.65 5.74 0.13
N ARG A 131 7.55 5.86 -1.20
CA ARG A 131 8.66 5.49 -2.08
C ARG A 131 9.85 6.45 -2.00
N ALA A 132 9.62 7.75 -1.82
CA ALA A 132 10.71 8.70 -1.58
C ALA A 132 11.47 8.33 -0.29
N ASP A 133 10.75 8.10 0.81
CA ASP A 133 11.34 7.63 2.07
C ASP A 133 12.10 6.31 1.90
N ALA A 134 11.55 5.35 1.13
CA ALA A 134 12.20 4.06 0.87
C ALA A 134 13.51 4.22 0.09
N LEU A 135 13.58 5.14 -0.88
CA LEU A 135 14.79 5.41 -1.66
C LEU A 135 15.88 6.03 -0.78
N ASP A 136 15.52 6.99 0.07
CA ASP A 136 16.46 7.63 1.00
C ASP A 136 17.03 6.63 2.02
N LEU A 137 16.20 5.67 2.48
CA LEU A 137 16.60 4.63 3.44
C LEU A 137 17.31 3.43 2.79
N ALA A 138 17.14 3.20 1.49
CA ALA A 138 17.73 2.07 0.79
C ALA A 138 19.25 2.20 0.58
N ASP A 139 19.80 3.40 0.71
CA ASP A 139 21.24 3.68 0.66
C ASP A 139 21.96 3.05 1.88
N GLY A 140 22.38 1.80 1.70
CA GLY A 140 23.07 1.01 2.74
C GLY A 140 22.27 -0.16 3.30
N ASN A 141 20.98 -0.30 2.93
CA ASN A 141 20.13 -1.39 3.42
C ASN A 141 19.47 -2.19 2.26
N PRO A 142 20.10 -3.29 1.81
CA PRO A 142 19.54 -4.14 0.75
C PRO A 142 18.16 -4.73 1.06
N GLU A 143 17.82 -4.93 2.34
CA GLU A 143 16.49 -5.43 2.75
C GLU A 143 15.38 -4.44 2.41
N LEU A 144 15.66 -3.14 2.31
CA LEU A 144 14.64 -2.14 1.97
C LEU A 144 14.43 -2.00 0.46
N ARG A 145 15.40 -2.43 -0.36
CA ARG A 145 15.29 -2.41 -1.82
C ARG A 145 14.16 -3.30 -2.35
N ILE A 146 13.83 -4.39 -1.63
CA ILE A 146 12.69 -5.24 -2.01
C ILE A 146 11.36 -4.51 -1.80
N VAL A 147 11.27 -3.59 -0.84
CA VAL A 147 10.06 -2.79 -0.62
C VAL A 147 9.94 -1.70 -1.70
N ASP A 148 11.03 -1.01 -2.04
CA ASP A 148 11.04 -0.07 -3.19
C ASP A 148 10.65 -0.78 -4.50
N ALA A 149 11.13 -1.99 -4.74
CA ALA A 149 10.77 -2.73 -5.96
C ALA A 149 9.25 -2.92 -6.11
N ASP A 150 8.54 -3.21 -5.02
CA ASP A 150 7.09 -3.37 -5.04
C ASP A 150 6.35 -2.04 -5.07
N LEU A 151 6.87 -1.00 -4.40
CA LEU A 151 6.36 0.37 -4.53
C LEU A 151 6.45 0.85 -5.98
N LYS A 152 7.60 0.63 -6.62
CA LYS A 152 7.81 0.93 -8.04
C LYS A 152 6.83 0.15 -8.91
N HIS A 153 6.59 -1.12 -8.63
CA HIS A 153 5.66 -1.96 -9.39
C HIS A 153 4.25 -1.38 -9.35
N VAL A 154 3.68 -1.16 -8.15
CA VAL A 154 2.31 -0.63 -8.04
C VAL A 154 2.18 0.77 -8.64
N LEU A 155 3.19 1.64 -8.47
CA LEU A 155 3.19 2.97 -9.07
C LEU A 155 3.27 2.91 -10.60
N THR A 156 3.99 1.94 -11.17
CA THR A 156 4.04 1.75 -12.63
C THR A 156 2.67 1.38 -13.18
N ASP A 157 1.91 0.55 -12.44
CA ASP A 157 0.55 0.17 -12.83
C ASP A 157 -0.43 1.35 -12.77
N TRP A 158 -0.29 2.23 -11.76
CA TRP A 158 -1.18 3.39 -11.58
C TRP A 158 -0.85 4.54 -12.52
N PHE A 159 0.44 4.82 -12.76
CA PHE A 159 0.91 5.89 -13.63
C PHE A 159 1.21 5.41 -15.06
N SER A 160 0.30 4.59 -15.61
CA SER A 160 0.41 4.18 -17.00
C SER A 160 0.16 5.35 -17.95
N GLY A 161 0.90 5.41 -19.07
CA GLY A 161 0.87 6.53 -20.01
C GLY A 161 -0.51 6.85 -20.60
N GLY A 162 -1.46 5.92 -20.56
CA GLY A 162 -2.84 6.13 -21.00
C GLY A 162 -3.65 7.10 -20.15
N PHE A 163 -3.20 7.41 -18.92
CA PHE A 163 -3.85 8.35 -18.01
C PHE A 163 -3.08 9.67 -17.85
N LEU A 164 -1.97 9.84 -18.59
CA LEU A 164 -1.19 11.07 -18.56
C LEU A 164 -1.73 12.06 -19.59
N GLU A 165 -2.02 13.28 -19.14
CA GLU A 165 -2.44 14.38 -20.00
C GLU A 165 -1.28 15.35 -20.23
N LEU A 166 -0.95 15.62 -21.49
CA LEU A 166 -0.01 16.68 -21.84
C LEU A 166 -0.69 18.04 -21.72
N ARG A 167 -0.21 18.88 -20.82
CA ARG A 167 -0.66 20.27 -20.66
C ARG A 167 0.43 21.27 -20.98
N ARG A 168 0.09 22.33 -21.70
CA ARG A 168 0.99 23.45 -21.96
C ARG A 168 1.09 24.31 -20.71
N ILE A 169 2.31 24.55 -20.23
CA ILE A 169 2.60 25.48 -19.15
C ILE A 169 2.94 26.85 -19.75
N THR A 170 2.27 27.89 -19.27
CA THR A 170 2.46 29.30 -19.66
C THR A 170 2.44 30.18 -18.42
N TRP A 171 2.70 31.50 -18.57
CA TRP A 171 2.51 32.48 -17.49
C TRP A 171 1.07 32.63 -16.99
N GLU A 172 0.10 32.07 -17.67
CA GLU A 172 -1.31 32.03 -17.22
C GLU A 172 -1.59 30.79 -16.36
N THR A 173 -0.65 29.85 -16.26
CA THR A 173 -0.78 28.68 -15.38
C THR A 173 -0.80 29.14 -13.92
N PRO A 174 -1.70 28.59 -13.07
CA PRO A 174 -1.79 29.00 -11.67
C PRO A 174 -0.43 28.96 -10.95
N ALA A 175 -0.13 30.01 -10.18
CA ALA A 175 1.16 30.17 -9.50
C ALA A 175 1.53 28.93 -8.64
N ILE A 176 0.57 28.30 -7.98
CA ILE A 176 0.77 27.07 -7.18
C ILE A 176 1.33 25.89 -7.99
N ILE A 177 1.11 25.85 -9.31
CA ILE A 177 1.72 24.86 -10.20
C ILE A 177 3.12 25.34 -10.62
N LEU A 178 3.27 26.63 -10.92
CA LEU A 178 4.57 27.22 -11.31
C LEU A 178 5.61 27.15 -10.19
N GLU A 179 5.19 27.24 -8.93
CA GLU A 179 6.05 27.08 -7.74
C GLU A 179 6.69 25.68 -7.62
N LYS A 180 6.19 24.68 -8.37
CA LYS A 180 6.68 23.29 -8.34
C LYS A 180 7.65 22.95 -9.48
N LEU A 181 8.00 23.89 -10.35
CA LEU A 181 8.94 23.73 -11.48
C LEU A 181 10.33 24.24 -11.12
#